data_AF-A0AB39PGU8-F1
#
_entry.id   AF-A0AB39PGU8-F1
#
_cell.length_a   1.000
_cell.length_b   1.000
_cell.length_c   1.000
_cell.angle_alpha   90.00
_cell.angle_beta   90.00
_cell.angle_gamma   90.00
#
_symmetry.space_group_name_H-M   'P 1'
#
loop_
_entity.id
_entity.type
_entity.pdbx_description
1 polymer ?
#
loop_
_entity_poly.entity_id
_entity_poly.type
_entity_poly.pdbx_seq_one_letter_code
_entity_poly.pdbx_strand_id
1 'polypeptide(L)'
;MAAWTWRFEKSDGTEVEPAVVPEEFTTQGDAESWIGEIWKDLVEGGADQVFLFEDSTKIYGPMSLHAENAESAESAESAENA
;
A
#
# COMPACT_ATOMS: atom_id res chain seq x y z
N MET A 1 13.91 15.06 4.38
CA MET A 1 13.49 14.17 3.30
C MET A 1 12.52 13.22 3.96
N ALA A 2 11.28 13.15 3.48
CA ALA A 2 10.30 12.24 4.05
C ALA A 2 10.55 10.82 3.51
N ALA A 3 10.41 9.81 4.36
CA ALA A 3 10.55 8.41 3.96
C ALA A 3 9.22 7.84 3.48
N TRP A 4 9.17 7.29 2.27
CA TRP A 4 7.97 6.65 1.75
C TRP A 4 8.06 5.14 1.97
N THR A 5 7.09 4.57 2.69
CA THR A 5 7.12 3.15 3.11
C THR A 5 5.78 2.45 2.88
N TRP A 6 5.86 1.17 2.55
CA TRP A 6 4.69 0.31 2.34
C TRP A 6 4.45 -0.59 3.54
N ARG A 7 3.20 -0.65 4.00
CA ARG A 7 2.70 -1.69 4.91
C ARG A 7 1.83 -2.66 4.13
N PHE A 8 2.00 -3.94 4.39
CA PHE A 8 1.31 -5.03 3.70
C PHE A 8 0.38 -5.74 4.67
N GLU A 9 -0.83 -6.01 4.25
CA GLU A 9 -1.80 -6.74 5.05
C GLU A 9 -2.51 -7.80 4.20
N LYS A 10 -3.05 -8.79 4.90
CA LYS A 10 -4.04 -9.72 4.36
C LYS A 10 -5.41 -9.08 4.27
N SER A 11 -6.32 -9.75 3.57
CA SER A 11 -7.72 -9.32 3.46
C SER A 11 -8.44 -9.27 4.81
N ASP A 12 -7.96 -10.00 5.82
CA ASP A 12 -8.47 -9.94 7.20
C ASP A 12 -7.91 -8.78 8.04
N GLY A 13 -6.99 -7.97 7.49
CA GLY A 13 -6.33 -6.83 8.16
C GLY A 13 -5.09 -7.22 8.97
N THR A 14 -4.70 -8.50 8.97
CA THR A 14 -3.43 -8.92 9.58
C THR A 14 -2.24 -8.39 8.79
N GLU A 15 -1.34 -7.66 9.46
CA GLU A 15 -0.06 -7.24 8.89
C GLU A 15 0.82 -8.44 8.56
N VAL A 16 1.44 -8.41 7.38
CA VAL A 16 2.36 -9.45 6.90
C VAL A 16 3.66 -8.87 6.43
N GLU A 17 4.72 -9.67 6.55
CA GLU A 17 5.97 -9.36 5.88
C GLU A 17 5.82 -9.64 4.37
N PRO A 18 6.24 -8.70 3.51
CA PRO A 18 6.15 -8.90 2.07
C PRO A 18 7.16 -9.96 1.61
N ALA A 19 6.82 -10.71 0.55
CA ALA A 19 7.79 -11.59 -0.12
C ALA A 19 8.95 -10.82 -0.77
N VAL A 20 8.71 -9.57 -1.15
CA VAL A 20 9.73 -8.66 -1.69
C VAL A 20 9.81 -7.43 -0.79
N VAL A 21 10.96 -7.24 -0.15
CA VAL A 21 11.18 -6.12 0.77
C VAL A 21 11.29 -4.81 -0.04
N PRO A 22 10.47 -3.78 0.25
CA PRO A 22 10.61 -2.48 -0.38
C PRO A 22 11.93 -1.81 -0.01
N GLU A 23 12.50 -1.07 -0.95
CA GLU A 23 13.60 -0.15 -0.67
C GLU A 23 13.10 1.15 -0.02
N GLU A 24 14.02 1.97 0.46
CA GLU A 24 13.70 3.30 0.98
C GLU A 24 13.42 4.27 -0.17
N PHE A 25 12.16 4.70 -0.32
CA PHE A 25 11.77 5.63 -1.36
C PHE A 25 11.83 7.08 -0.86
N THR A 26 12.24 7.99 -1.75
CA THR A 26 12.30 9.43 -1.46
C THR A 26 11.12 10.22 -2.05
N THR A 27 10.31 9.59 -2.89
CA THR A 27 9.10 10.17 -3.48
C THR A 27 7.95 9.16 -3.52
N GLN A 28 6.71 9.67 -3.52
CA GLN A 28 5.51 8.85 -3.71
C GLN A 28 5.55 8.07 -5.03
N GLY A 29 5.95 8.74 -6.12
CA GLY A 29 5.94 8.16 -7.46
C GLY A 29 6.90 6.98 -7.60
N ASP A 30 8.06 7.01 -6.94
CA ASP A 30 8.98 5.86 -6.90
C ASP A 30 8.35 4.68 -6.14
N ALA A 31 7.70 4.96 -5.00
CA ALA A 31 7.00 3.94 -4.21
C ALA A 31 5.82 3.32 -5.00
N GLU A 32 5.05 4.14 -5.71
CA GLU A 32 3.93 3.73 -6.58
C GLU A 32 4.40 2.95 -7.82
N SER A 33 5.53 3.33 -8.41
CA SER A 33 6.12 2.58 -9.52
C SER A 33 6.54 1.19 -9.05
N TRP A 34 7.24 1.10 -7.91
CA TRP A 34 7.69 -0.16 -7.35
C TRP A 34 6.53 -1.13 -7.11
N ILE A 35 5.45 -0.68 -6.43
CA ILE A 35 4.31 -1.58 -6.15
C ILE A 35 3.66 -2.08 -7.45
N GLY A 36 3.57 -1.25 -8.48
CA GLY A 36 3.06 -1.64 -9.80
C GLY A 36 3.92 -2.70 -10.52
N GLU A 37 5.21 -2.79 -10.18
CA GLU A 37 6.14 -3.76 -10.76
C GLU A 37 6.12 -5.11 -10.03
N ILE A 38 6.05 -5.12 -8.69
CA ILE A 38 6.22 -6.34 -7.87
C ILE A 38 4.93 -6.85 -7.19
N TRP A 39 3.76 -6.24 -7.44
CA TRP A 39 2.51 -6.62 -6.76
C TRP A 39 2.17 -8.11 -6.85
N LYS A 40 2.53 -8.77 -7.95
CA LYS A 40 2.26 -10.20 -8.14
C LYS A 40 3.03 -11.05 -7.14
N ASP A 41 4.34 -10.81 -7.01
CA ASP A 41 5.19 -11.50 -6.05
C ASP A 41 4.73 -11.25 -4.60
N LEU A 42 4.20 -10.05 -4.31
CA LEU A 42 3.62 -9.76 -3.00
C LEU A 42 2.35 -10.57 -2.71
N VAL A 43 1.46 -10.71 -3.70
CA VAL A 43 0.28 -11.56 -3.59
C VAL A 43 0.67 -13.02 -3.41
N GLU A 44 1.65 -13.50 -4.17
CA GLU A 44 2.21 -14.85 -3.97
C GLU A 44 2.85 -15.03 -2.58
N GLY A 45 3.37 -13.95 -2.00
CA GLY A 45 3.85 -13.85 -0.63
C GLY A 45 2.77 -13.82 0.46
N GLY A 46 1.50 -13.65 0.07
CA GLY A 46 0.37 -13.60 0.99
C GLY A 46 -0.03 -12.19 1.45
N ALA A 47 0.42 -11.13 0.77
CA ALA A 47 -0.12 -9.79 0.93
C ALA A 47 -1.33 -9.58 0.01
N ASP A 48 -2.44 -9.14 0.55
CA ASP A 48 -3.68 -8.88 -0.22
C ASP A 48 -3.91 -7.40 -0.49
N GLN A 49 -3.41 -6.54 0.40
CA GLN A 49 -3.60 -5.10 0.33
C GLN A 49 -2.39 -4.34 0.87
N VAL A 50 -2.25 -3.09 0.42
CA VAL A 50 -1.16 -2.20 0.83
C VAL A 50 -1.63 -0.82 1.26
N PHE A 51 -0.80 -0.20 2.09
CA PHE A 51 -0.95 1.15 2.58
C PHE A 51 0.36 1.90 2.42
N LEU A 52 0.29 3.11 1.87
CA LEU A 52 1.45 3.97 1.73
C LEU A 52 1.54 4.92 2.92
N PHE A 53 2.73 5.04 3.48
CA PHE A 53 3.06 5.96 4.55
C PHE A 53 4.12 6.96 4.09
N GLU A 54 3.95 8.22 4.51
CA GLU A 54 5.00 9.24 4.51
C GLU A 54 5.47 9.42 5.96
N ASP A 55 6.72 9.03 6.23
CA ASP A 55 7.35 8.87 7.53
C ASP A 55 6.56 7.93 8.47
N SER A 56 5.51 8.43 9.11
CA SER A 56 4.62 7.66 9.98
C SER A 56 3.14 7.95 9.73
N THR A 57 2.85 8.80 8.75
CA THR A 57 1.49 9.19 8.39
C THR A 57 1.01 8.33 7.25
N LYS A 58 -0.12 7.65 7.42
CA LYS A 58 -0.78 6.93 6.33
C LYS A 58 -1.31 7.94 5.33
N ILE A 59 -0.80 7.93 4.10
CA ILE A 59 -1.20 8.83 3.02
C ILE A 59 -2.17 8.15 2.04
N TYR A 60 -2.06 6.82 1.88
CA TYR A 60 -2.89 6.07 0.93
C TYR A 60 -3.28 4.67 1.46
N GLY A 61 -4.38 4.15 0.91
CA GLY A 61 -4.85 2.77 1.11
C GLY A 61 -6.07 2.59 2.02
N PRO A 62 -6.68 1.38 2.05
CA PRO A 62 -6.15 0.16 1.44
C PRO A 62 -6.26 0.16 -0.08
N MET A 63 -5.20 -0.25 -0.77
CA MET A 63 -5.23 -0.64 -2.17
C MET A 63 -5.08 -2.15 -2.25
N SER A 64 -5.99 -2.82 -2.94
CA SER A 64 -5.86 -4.26 -3.15
C SER A 64 -4.77 -4.56 -4.16
N LEU A 65 -3.95 -5.57 -3.87
CA LEU A 65 -2.95 -6.10 -4.80
C LEU A 65 -3.55 -7.11 -5.78
N HIS A 66 -4.83 -7.46 -5.64
CA HIS A 66 -5.52 -8.32 -6.59
C HIS A 66 -5.96 -7.48 -7.80
N ALA A 67 -5.47 -7.83 -9.00
CA ALA A 67 -5.74 -7.09 -10.23
C ALA A 67 -7.23 -6.89 -10.56
N GLU A 68 -8.09 -7.72 -10.01
CA GLU A 68 -9.55 -7.64 -10.13
C GLU A 68 -10.17 -6.50 -9.29
N ASN A 69 -9.41 -5.86 -8.40
CA ASN A 69 -9.91 -4.86 -7.44
C ASN A 69 -9.14 -3.51 -7.50
N ALA A 70 -8.42 -3.22 -8.58
CA ALA A 70 -7.67 -1.97 -8.76
C ALA A 70 -8.56 -0.71 -8.93
N GLU A 71 -9.89 -0.87 -8.98
CA GLU A 71 -10.86 0.22 -9.26
C GLU A 71 -11.49 0.85 -7.99
N SER A 72 -11.15 0.40 -6.78
CA SER A 72 -11.76 0.89 -5.52
C SER A 72 -10.78 1.65 -4.62
N ALA A 73 -10.20 2.75 -5.12
CA ALA A 73 -9.42 3.70 -4.30
C ALA A 73 -10.25 4.90 -3.79
N GLU A 74 -11.58 4.85 -3.93
CA GLU A 74 -12.48 5.92 -3.53
C GLU A 74 -13.28 5.52 -2.28
N SER A 75 -12.76 5.88 -1.09
CA SER A 75 -13.54 6.27 0.11
C SER A 75 -12.62 6.46 1.33
N ALA A 76 -11.81 7.52 1.32
CA ALA A 76 -11.44 8.18 2.58
C ALA A 76 -12.50 9.27 2.81
N GLU A 77 -13.60 8.85 3.43
CA GLU A 77 -14.69 9.71 3.90
C GLU A 77 -14.11 10.74 4.89
N SER A 78 -14.02 12.00 4.45
CA SER A 78 -13.90 13.15 5.36
C SER A 78 -15.23 13.32 6.09
N ALA A 79 -15.37 12.61 7.21
CA ALA A 79 -16.35 12.95 8.22
C ALA A 79 -15.95 14.27 8.92
N GLU A 80 -16.98 15.06 9.25
CA GLU A 80 -17.00 16.14 10.25
C GLU A 80 -16.67 17.58 9.79
N ASN A 81 -17.72 18.33 9.41
CA ASN A 81 -17.98 19.63 10.08
C ASN A 81 -19.48 19.91 10.08
N ALA A 82 -20.04 19.99 11.29
CA ALA A 82 -21.45 20.27 11.59
C ALA A 82 -21.77 21.77 11.50
#